data_AF-A0A921TEP0-F1
#
_entry.id   AF-A0A921TEP0-F1
#
_cell.length_a   1.000
_cell.length_b   1.000
_cell.length_c   1.000
_cell.angle_alpha   90.00
_cell.angle_beta   90.00
_cell.angle_gamma   90.00
#
_symmetry.space_group_name_H-M   'P 1'
#
loop_
_entity.id
_entity.type
_entity.pdbx_description
1 polymer ?
#
loop_
_entity_poly.entity_id
_entity_poly.type
_entity_poly.pdbx_seq_one_letter_code
_entity_poly.pdbx_strand_id
1 'polypeptide(L)'
;MGSSPDRLRLLALLQEDDLDGALEAGLMDYAARADDPADAPLLAAQRRLRSAWAARERHRARAARLARIAAEREARRRAAAPAAGAPAA
;
A
#
# COMPACT_ATOMS: atom_id res chain seq x y z
N MET A 1 -4.15 3.70 33.57
CA MET A 1 -3.39 4.91 33.18
C MET A 1 -2.19 4.47 32.34
N GLY A 2 -2.42 4.13 31.07
CA GLY A 2 -1.38 3.64 30.16
C GLY A 2 -0.64 4.77 29.45
N SER A 3 -0.33 5.84 30.18
CA SER A 3 0.32 7.02 29.62
C SER A 3 1.83 6.91 29.85
N SER A 4 2.58 6.92 28.75
CA SER A 4 3.48 8.05 28.40
C SER A 4 4.83 7.72 27.76
N PRO A 5 5.50 6.55 27.92
CA PRO A 5 6.79 6.37 27.25
C PRO A 5 6.66 6.21 25.74
N ASP A 6 5.64 5.47 25.27
CA ASP A 6 5.49 5.17 23.84
C ASP A 6 5.04 6.41 23.04
N ARG A 7 4.12 7.21 23.59
CA ARG A 7 3.61 8.41 22.92
C ARG A 7 4.71 9.46 22.70
N LEU A 8 5.48 9.78 23.74
CA LEU A 8 6.57 10.77 23.63
C LEU A 8 7.66 10.28 22.67
N ARG A 9 7.98 8.98 22.72
CA ARG A 9 8.92 8.35 21.79
C ARG A 9 8.43 8.46 20.34
N LEU A 10 7.18 8.14 20.06
CA LEU A 10 6.59 8.26 18.72
C LEU A 10 6.61 9.72 18.23
N LEU A 11 6.26 10.68 19.09
CA LEU A 11 6.32 12.09 18.73
C LEU A 11 7.75 12.54 18.44
N ALA A 12 8.74 12.12 19.23
CA ALA A 12 10.14 12.44 18.97
C ALA A 12 10.61 11.88 17.62
N LEU A 13 10.28 10.62 17.30
CA LEU A 13 10.62 10.00 16.03
C LEU A 13 9.99 10.73 14.84
N LEU A 14 8.72 11.16 14.96
CA LEU A 14 8.07 11.96 13.92
C LEU A 14 8.69 13.36 13.77
N GLN A 15 9.17 13.97 14.86
CA GLN A 15 9.84 15.27 14.80
C GLN A 15 11.21 15.18 14.09
N GLU A 16 11.91 14.05 14.22
CA GLU A 16 13.15 13.76 13.50
C GLU A 16 12.90 13.25 12.05
N ASP A 17 11.64 13.23 11.59
CA ASP A 17 11.20 12.63 10.32
C ASP A 17 11.58 11.13 10.17
N ASP A 18 11.88 10.46 11.30
CA ASP A 18 12.19 9.03 11.35
C ASP A 18 10.89 8.21 11.38
N LEU A 19 10.27 8.11 10.21
CA LEU A 19 9.02 7.37 10.03
C LEU A 19 9.22 5.86 10.20
N ASP A 20 10.37 5.34 9.81
CA ASP A 20 10.69 3.91 9.92
C ASP A 20 10.87 3.53 11.41
N GLY A 21 11.63 4.33 12.16
CA GLY A 21 11.73 4.17 13.61
C GLY A 21 10.37 4.29 14.32
N ALA A 22 9.50 5.20 13.86
CA ALA A 22 8.14 5.32 14.39
C ALA A 22 7.28 4.08 14.11
N LEU A 23 7.41 3.49 12.91
CA LEU A 23 6.74 2.23 12.56
C LEU A 23 7.20 1.06 13.44
N GLU A 24 8.51 0.91 13.62
CA GLU A 24 9.09 -0.11 14.52
C GLU A 24 8.66 0.09 15.98
N ALA A 25 8.45 1.34 16.39
CA ALA A 25 7.92 1.68 17.71
C ALA A 25 6.40 1.49 17.83
N GLY A 26 5.71 0.98 16.81
CA GLY A 26 4.28 0.66 16.86
C GLY A 26 3.35 1.82 16.52
N LEU A 27 3.79 2.80 15.70
CA LEU A 27 2.97 3.95 15.29
C LEU A 27 1.57 3.56 14.78
N MET A 28 1.46 2.42 14.09
CA MET A 28 0.20 1.97 13.50
C MET A 28 -0.75 1.29 14.51
N ASP A 29 -0.18 0.73 15.57
CA ASP A 29 -0.93 0.07 16.65
C ASP A 29 -1.29 1.05 17.78
N TYR A 30 -0.61 2.19 17.85
CA TYR A 30 -0.91 3.24 18.81
C TYR A 30 -2.31 3.83 18.57
N ALA A 31 -3.16 3.75 19.60
CA ALA A 31 -4.55 4.21 19.60
C ALA A 31 -4.65 5.73 19.78
N ALA A 32 -4.15 6.48 18.79
CA ALA A 32 -4.19 7.94 18.79
C ALA A 32 -5.63 8.46 18.83
N ARG A 33 -5.87 9.43 19.71
CA ARG A 33 -7.19 9.99 19.97
C ARG A 33 -7.44 11.24 19.14
N ALA A 34 -8.53 11.26 18.37
CA ALA A 34 -8.88 12.41 17.52
C ALA A 34 -9.31 13.66 18.30
N ASP A 35 -9.78 13.47 19.52
CA ASP A 35 -10.16 14.53 20.47
C ASP A 35 -8.97 15.08 21.26
N ASP A 36 -7.80 14.44 21.20
CA ASP A 36 -6.58 14.92 21.85
C ASP A 36 -5.70 15.67 20.83
N PRO A 37 -5.56 17.01 20.93
CA PRO A 37 -4.71 17.78 20.01
C PRO A 37 -3.26 17.35 20.07
N ALA A 38 -2.83 16.75 21.18
CA ALA A 38 -1.47 16.31 21.37
C ALA A 38 -1.17 15.00 20.58
N ASP A 39 -2.20 14.28 20.13
CA ASP A 39 -2.11 13.13 19.23
C ASP A 39 -2.28 13.50 17.75
N ALA A 40 -2.53 14.78 17.44
CA ALA A 40 -2.74 15.24 16.06
C ALA A 40 -1.59 14.89 15.10
N PRO A 41 -0.29 14.99 15.47
CA PRO A 41 0.81 14.56 14.61
C PRO A 41 0.80 13.06 14.32
N LEU A 42 0.50 12.24 15.33
CA LEU A 42 0.43 10.78 15.21
C LEU A 42 -0.70 10.39 14.25
N LEU A 43 -1.88 11.01 14.40
CA LEU A 43 -3.01 10.81 13.49
C LEU A 43 -2.69 11.23 12.06
N ALA A 44 -2.00 12.36 11.87
CA ALA A 44 -1.59 12.80 10.55
C ALA A 44 -0.66 11.79 9.88
N ALA A 45 0.34 11.29 10.62
CA ALA A 45 1.28 10.27 10.14
C ALA A 45 0.56 8.95 9.78
N GLN A 46 -0.30 8.44 10.68
CA GLN A 46 -1.10 7.23 10.42
C GLN A 46 -1.99 7.39 9.18
N ARG A 47 -2.69 8.53 9.03
CA ARG A 47 -3.53 8.80 7.84
C ARG A 47 -2.72 8.84 6.55
N ARG A 48 -1.55 9.50 6.57
CA ARG A 48 -0.63 9.56 5.42
C ARG A 48 -0.18 8.16 5.01
N LEU A 49 0.23 7.33 5.97
CA LEU A 49 0.62 5.93 5.73
C LEU A 49 -0.50 5.10 5.13
N ARG A 50 -1.70 5.12 5.73
CA ARG A 50 -2.88 4.41 5.20
C ARG A 50 -3.21 4.86 3.77
N SER A 51 -3.12 6.16 3.50
CA SER A 51 -3.35 6.71 2.15
C SER A 51 -2.33 6.22 1.14
N ALA A 52 -1.05 6.18 1.52
CA ALA A 52 0.04 5.68 0.70
C ALA A 52 -0.13 4.18 0.40
N TRP A 53 -0.50 3.37 1.40
CA TRP A 53 -0.79 1.95 1.20
C TRP A 53 -2.00 1.73 0.30
N ALA A 54 -3.08 2.47 0.51
CA ALA A 54 -4.26 2.42 -0.35
C ALA A 54 -3.91 2.78 -1.81
N ALA A 55 -3.03 3.76 -2.02
CA ALA A 55 -2.55 4.11 -3.36
C ALA A 55 -1.76 2.97 -4.02
N ARG A 56 -0.85 2.34 -3.26
CA ARG A 56 -0.11 1.15 -3.73
C ARG A 56 -1.05 0.01 -4.08
N GLU A 57 -2.07 -0.23 -3.26
CA GLU A 57 -3.03 -1.30 -3.51
C GLU A 57 -3.88 -1.05 -4.76
N ARG A 58 -4.34 0.19 -4.97
CA ARG A 58 -5.03 0.56 -6.23
C ARG A 58 -4.15 0.32 -7.47
N HIS A 59 -2.86 0.64 -7.38
CA HIS A 59 -1.92 0.38 -8.46
C HIS A 59 -1.80 -1.13 -8.73
N ARG A 60 -1.64 -1.95 -7.69
CA ARG A 60 -1.58 -3.42 -7.82
C ARG A 60 -2.85 -3.99 -8.43
N ALA A 61 -4.02 -3.56 -7.97
CA ALA A 61 -5.32 -3.98 -8.52
C ALA A 61 -5.45 -3.63 -10.02
N ARG A 62 -5.04 -2.42 -10.41
CA ARG A 62 -5.03 -2.00 -11.82
C ARG A 62 -4.07 -2.86 -12.65
N ALA A 63 -2.86 -3.11 -12.16
CA ALA A 63 -1.87 -3.94 -12.84
C ALA A 63 -2.40 -5.37 -13.05
N ALA A 64 -3.00 -5.98 -12.03
CA ALA A 64 -3.62 -7.29 -12.12
C ALA A 64 -4.74 -7.34 -13.17
N ARG A 65 -5.60 -6.30 -13.23
CA ARG A 65 -6.65 -6.20 -14.26
C ARG A 65 -6.06 -6.13 -15.67
N LEU A 66 -5.02 -5.32 -15.87
CA LEU A 66 -4.38 -5.19 -17.18
C LEU A 66 -3.69 -6.50 -17.61
N ALA A 67 -3.05 -7.20 -16.67
CA ALA A 67 -2.45 -8.50 -16.93
C ALA A 67 -3.49 -9.53 -17.39
N ARG A 68 -4.68 -9.56 -16.77
CA ARG A 68 -5.79 -10.43 -17.20
C ARG A 68 -6.24 -10.12 -18.63
N ILE A 69 -6.47 -8.85 -18.94
CA ILE A 69 -6.89 -8.43 -20.29
C ILE A 69 -5.81 -8.78 -21.33
N ALA A 70 -4.53 -8.59 -21.00
CA ALA A 70 -3.42 -8.94 -21.87
C ALA A 70 -3.37 -10.45 -22.15
N ALA A 71 -3.54 -11.29 -21.11
CA ALA A 71 -3.58 -12.73 -21.23
C ALA A 71 -4.77 -13.21 -22.10
N GLU A 72 -5.96 -12.63 -21.92
CA GLU A 72 -7.13 -12.93 -22.75
C GLU A 72 -6.89 -12.56 -24.23
N ARG A 73 -6.32 -11.39 -24.49
CA ARG A 73 -5.97 -10.96 -25.85
C ARG A 73 -4.94 -11.88 -26.49
N GLU A 74 -3.94 -12.30 -25.73
CA GLU A 74 -2.93 -13.25 -26.20
C GLU A 74 -3.53 -14.63 -26.48
N ALA A 75 -4.45 -15.11 -25.62
CA ALA A 75 -5.18 -16.35 -25.87
C ALA A 75 -6.03 -16.28 -27.14
N ARG A 76 -6.74 -15.16 -27.36
CA ARG A 76 -7.49 -14.92 -28.60
C ARG A 76 -6.60 -14.88 -29.83
N ARG A 77 -5.43 -14.22 -29.75
CA ARG A 77 -4.43 -14.21 -30.84
C ARG A 77 -3.95 -15.62 -31.17
N ARG A 78 -3.59 -16.41 -30.16
CA ARG A 78 -3.16 -17.81 -30.36
C ARG A 78 -4.26 -18.68 -30.95
N ALA A 79 -5.51 -18.50 -30.52
CA ALA A 79 -6.65 -19.25 -31.06
C ALA A 79 -7.01 -18.86 -32.50
N ALA A 80 -6.80 -17.60 -32.88
CA ALA A 80 -7.07 -17.09 -34.23
C ALA A 80 -5.89 -17.24 -35.20
N ALA A 81 -4.70 -17.63 -34.71
CA ALA A 81 -3.56 -17.91 -35.56
C ALA A 81 -3.90 -19.11 -36.46
N PRO A 82 -3.84 -18.99 -37.80
CA PRO A 82 -4.01 -20.13 -38.67
C PRO A 82 -2.93 -21.15 -38.33
N ALA A 83 -3.28 -22.45 -38.30
CA ALA A 83 -2.31 -23.51 -38.11
C ALA A 83 -1.26 -23.41 -39.22
N ALA A 84 -0.10 -22.85 -38.90
CA ALA A 84 1.04 -22.83 -39.81
C ALA A 84 1.52 -24.27 -39.94
N GLY A 85 1.04 -24.97 -40.97
CA GLY A 85 1.47 -26.32 -41.29
C GLY A 85 0.37 -27.24 -41.82
N ALA A 86 -0.22 -26.90 -42.96
CA ALA A 86 -0.57 -27.94 -43.92
C ALA A 86 0.42 -27.80 -45.08
N PRO A 87 1.42 -28.70 -45.24
CA PRO A 87 2.15 -28.76 -46.49
C PRO A 87 1.15 -29.26 -47.53
N ALA A 88 0.82 -28.39 -48.50
CA ALA A 88 0.21 -28.84 -49.73
C ALA A 88 1.28 -29.59 -50.53
N ALA A 89 1.18 -30.92 -50.54
CA ALA A 89 1.88 -31.80 -51.47
C ALA A 89 1.01 -33.06 -51.69
#